data_AF-A0A086ABW4-F1
#
_entry.id   AF-A0A086ABW4-F1
#
_cell.length_a   1.000
_cell.length_b   1.000
_cell.length_c   1.000
_cell.angle_alpha   90.00
_cell.angle_beta   90.00
_cell.angle_gamma   90.00
#
_symmetry.space_group_name_H-M   'P 1'
#
loop_
_entity.id
_entity.type
_entity.pdbx_description
1 polymer ?
#
loop_
_entity_poly.entity_id
_entity_poly.type
_entity_poly.pdbx_seq_one_letter_code
_entity_poly.pdbx_strand_id
1 'polypeptide(L)'
;MKYSFSNKRIFCILLFYFSAVSAQKVTFINNTNTSVTIKNGDKEINIQDHEKKELADVTDILMLKEIDRSIYLFLEPTEKLTITLEKAYKLHYAGNRASVYEYINGNLNADTYGKSNDYVKAIKNKNLGELAKYSELLLINILRNIKQTSILPTENDSYATKKMKNYIKYNWLMTVFSAIDSQNDKNFSGQALNYFKKYIEVDLPQYRCVTFYQYSVLENLARYNNLLEKKLPTYPIIEHTTTERDNINQFLPKTCQKYYFSNKYGYLNHINSPEKEYYKKILNEKFNDQ
;
A
#
# COMPACT_ATOMS: atom_id res chain seq x y z
N MET A 1 3.35 54.73 23.57
CA MET A 1 3.39 53.41 22.91
C MET A 1 3.82 52.34 23.91
N LYS A 2 2.89 51.54 24.45
CA LYS A 2 3.17 50.39 25.32
C LYS A 2 2.44 49.15 24.77
N TYR A 3 2.97 48.58 23.69
CA TYR A 3 2.43 47.37 23.05
C TYR A 3 3.53 46.30 22.81
N SER A 4 4.49 46.14 23.73
CA SER A 4 5.63 45.22 23.52
C SER A 4 5.62 43.97 24.40
N PHE A 5 4.86 43.95 25.51
CA PHE A 5 4.93 42.82 26.46
C PHE A 5 3.85 41.74 26.28
N SER A 6 2.70 42.05 25.67
CA SER A 6 1.61 41.06 25.52
C SER A 6 1.87 40.06 24.37
N ASN A 7 2.50 40.51 23.27
CA ASN A 7 2.79 39.65 22.12
C ASN A 7 3.85 38.58 22.40
N LYS A 8 4.80 38.82 23.32
CA LYS A 8 5.83 37.82 23.67
C LYS A 8 5.26 36.63 24.46
N ARG A 9 4.26 36.85 25.31
CA ARG A 9 3.61 35.77 26.08
C ARG A 9 2.72 34.88 25.20
N ILE A 10 2.00 35.46 24.24
CA ILE A 10 1.17 34.71 23.29
C ILE A 10 2.04 33.81 22.39
N PHE A 11 3.20 34.30 21.97
CA PHE A 11 4.14 33.53 21.15
C PHE A 11 4.71 32.30 21.89
N CYS A 12 5.03 32.42 23.17
CA CYS A 12 5.48 31.28 23.98
C CYS A 12 4.37 30.25 24.21
N ILE A 13 3.13 30.68 24.47
CA ILE A 13 2.00 29.75 24.67
C ILE A 13 1.70 28.98 23.38
N LEU A 14 1.76 29.62 22.21
CA LEU A 14 1.62 28.94 20.92
C LEU A 14 2.76 27.92 20.65
N LEU A 15 4.01 28.27 21.00
CA LEU A 15 5.16 27.35 20.89
C LEU A 15 5.02 26.08 21.76
N PHE A 16 4.37 26.18 22.93
CA PHE A 16 4.09 25.01 23.78
C PHE A 16 2.88 24.18 23.31
N TYR A 17 1.94 24.76 22.56
CA TYR A 17 0.87 24.00 21.92
C TYR A 17 1.37 23.12 20.76
N PHE A 18 2.49 23.49 20.12
CA PHE A 18 3.14 22.68 19.07
C PHE A 18 4.13 21.63 19.60
N SER A 19 4.56 21.70 20.87
CA SER A 19 5.51 20.73 21.42
C SER A 19 4.87 19.45 21.98
N ALA A 20 3.53 19.38 22.03
CA ALA A 20 2.78 18.18 22.38
C ALA A 20 2.24 17.42 21.15
N VAL A 21 2.90 17.55 19.99
CA VAL A 21 2.65 16.65 18.86
C VAL A 21 3.21 15.29 19.25
N SER A 22 2.38 14.47 19.89
CA SER A 22 2.70 13.07 20.20
C SER A 22 3.07 12.38 18.88
N ALA A 23 4.35 12.04 18.72
CA ALA A 23 4.80 11.16 17.65
C ALA A 23 4.39 9.72 17.99
N GLN A 24 4.01 8.96 16.96
CA GLN A 24 3.73 7.54 17.08
C GLN A 24 4.91 6.84 17.77
N LYS A 25 4.64 5.97 18.74
CA LYS A 25 5.70 5.23 19.44
C LYS A 25 5.72 3.78 18.99
N VAL A 26 6.72 3.43 18.20
CA VAL A 26 7.01 2.03 17.86
C VAL A 26 8.24 1.58 18.61
N THR A 27 8.10 0.54 19.41
CA THR A 27 9.22 -0.15 20.04
C THR A 27 9.48 -1.44 19.29
N PHE A 28 10.73 -1.69 18.92
CA PHE A 28 11.15 -2.97 18.37
C PHE A 28 12.03 -3.70 19.39
N ILE A 29 11.76 -5.00 19.59
CA ILE A 29 12.51 -5.88 20.48
C ILE A 29 13.07 -7.02 19.64
N ASN A 30 14.39 -7.18 19.62
CA ASN A 30 15.06 -8.27 18.93
C ASN A 30 15.38 -9.40 19.90
N ASN A 31 14.54 -10.42 20.01
CA ASN A 31 14.79 -11.61 20.84
C ASN A 31 15.55 -12.71 20.08
N THR A 32 16.19 -12.38 18.96
CA THR A 32 17.05 -13.33 18.22
C THR A 32 18.48 -13.30 18.76
N ASN A 33 19.31 -14.23 18.28
CA ASN A 33 20.73 -14.32 18.67
C ASN A 33 21.65 -13.56 17.71
N THR A 34 21.09 -12.72 16.85
CA THR A 34 21.82 -11.96 15.82
C THR A 34 21.30 -10.54 15.79
N SER A 35 22.15 -9.58 15.44
CA SER A 35 21.67 -8.23 15.15
C SER A 35 20.74 -8.23 13.93
N VAL A 36 19.84 -7.26 13.90
CA VAL A 36 18.90 -7.05 12.79
C VAL A 36 18.87 -5.59 12.35
N THR A 37 18.64 -5.40 11.05
CA THR A 37 18.61 -4.10 10.41
C THR A 37 17.20 -3.78 9.96
N ILE A 38 16.66 -2.71 10.52
CA ILE A 38 15.36 -2.17 10.13
C ILE A 38 15.58 -0.93 9.27
N LYS A 39 15.10 -0.97 8.04
CA LYS A 39 14.99 0.21 7.19
C LYS A 39 13.66 0.93 7.47
N ASN A 40 13.76 2.22 7.82
CA ASN A 40 12.65 3.14 8.06
C ASN A 40 12.80 4.35 7.14
N GLY A 41 12.12 4.35 6.00
CA GLY A 41 12.41 5.30 4.91
C GLY A 41 13.88 5.17 4.45
N ASP A 42 14.63 6.26 4.48
CA ASP A 42 16.05 6.28 4.10
C ASP A 42 17.00 5.96 5.27
N LYS A 43 16.47 5.77 6.48
CA LYS A 43 17.28 5.47 7.68
C LYS A 43 17.39 3.96 7.86
N GLU A 44 18.61 3.48 8.11
CA GLU A 44 18.86 2.11 8.57
C GLU A 44 19.15 2.11 10.07
N ILE A 45 18.44 1.25 10.80
CA ILE A 45 18.48 1.16 12.25
C ILE A 45 18.92 -0.24 12.61
N ASN A 46 20.16 -0.38 13.09
CA ASN A 46 20.65 -1.62 13.68
C ASN A 46 20.12 -1.79 15.11
N ILE A 47 19.67 -3.01 15.40
CA ILE A 47 19.21 -3.47 16.70
C ILE A 47 20.00 -4.74 17.03
N GLN A 48 20.84 -4.69 18.06
CA GLN A 48 21.66 -5.81 18.51
C GLN A 48 20.80 -6.96 19.04
N ASP A 49 21.42 -8.13 19.22
CA ASP A 49 20.75 -9.28 19.83
C ASP A 49 20.24 -8.93 21.24
N HIS A 50 19.03 -9.37 21.55
CA HIS A 50 18.32 -9.08 22.81
C HIS A 50 18.13 -7.58 23.13
N GLU A 51 18.35 -6.69 22.16
CA GLU A 51 18.14 -5.25 22.32
C GLU A 51 16.68 -4.86 22.12
N LYS A 52 16.24 -3.88 22.92
CA LYS A 52 14.99 -3.15 22.75
C LYS A 52 15.29 -1.71 22.32
N LYS A 53 14.64 -1.25 21.26
CA LYS A 53 14.83 0.10 20.71
C LYS A 53 13.50 0.78 20.40
N GLU A 54 13.35 2.03 20.85
CA GLU A 54 12.25 2.90 20.40
C GLU A 54 12.65 3.55 19.06
N LEU A 55 11.77 3.44 18.07
CA LEU A 55 11.96 4.01 16.75
C LEU A 55 11.28 5.39 16.71
N ALA A 56 12.04 6.41 16.33
CA ALA A 56 11.53 7.76 16.11
C ALA A 56 11.15 7.95 14.63
N ASP A 57 10.19 8.84 14.37
CA ASP A 57 9.72 9.24 13.03
C ASP A 57 9.45 8.04 12.11
N VAL A 58 8.60 7.15 12.61
CA VAL A 58 8.31 5.89 11.93
C VAL A 58 7.48 6.16 10.68
N THR A 59 8.00 5.68 9.55
CA THR A 59 7.27 5.68 8.28
C THR A 59 6.20 4.60 8.28
N ASP A 60 5.35 4.67 7.28
CA ASP A 60 4.23 3.76 7.06
C ASP A 60 4.63 2.28 6.88
N ILE A 61 5.89 2.01 6.55
CA ILE A 61 6.43 0.68 6.26
C ILE A 61 7.83 0.58 6.88
N LEU A 62 8.04 -0.43 7.72
CA LEU A 62 9.37 -0.84 8.16
C LEU A 62 9.81 -2.05 7.35
N MET A 63 11.07 -2.12 6.95
CA MET A 63 11.62 -3.27 6.22
C MET A 63 12.71 -3.95 7.04
N LEU A 64 12.51 -5.21 7.38
CA LEU A 64 13.50 -6.08 8.03
C LEU A 64 14.37 -6.71 6.95
N LYS A 65 15.64 -6.28 6.85
CA LYS A 65 16.50 -6.62 5.70
C LYS A 65 16.90 -8.10 5.67
N GLU A 66 17.07 -8.73 6.82
CA GLU A 66 17.59 -10.09 6.96
C GLU A 66 16.66 -11.15 6.35
N ILE A 67 15.37 -10.86 6.25
CA ILE A 67 14.35 -11.76 5.70
C ILE A 67 13.51 -11.12 4.60
N ASP A 68 13.93 -9.95 4.11
CA ASP A 68 13.20 -9.16 3.10
C ASP A 68 11.70 -9.00 3.42
N ARG A 69 11.38 -8.66 4.69
CA ARG A 69 10.00 -8.58 5.17
C ARG A 69 9.58 -7.14 5.45
N SER A 70 8.51 -6.72 4.80
CA SER A 70 7.84 -5.44 5.10
C SER A 70 6.84 -5.59 6.25
N ILE A 71 6.84 -4.61 7.15
CA ILE A 71 5.89 -4.46 8.25
C ILE A 71 5.11 -3.17 8.01
N TYR A 72 3.81 -3.30 7.75
CA TYR A 72 2.91 -2.18 7.48
C TYR A 72 2.35 -1.63 8.77
N LEU A 73 2.41 -0.31 8.91
CA LEU A 73 2.00 0.43 10.09
C LEU A 73 0.82 1.35 9.81
N PHE A 74 -0.16 1.34 10.72
CA PHE A 74 -1.41 2.10 10.64
C PHE A 74 -1.76 2.65 12.03
N LEU A 75 -0.85 3.43 12.60
CA LEU A 75 -1.01 4.01 13.94
C LEU A 75 -1.59 5.42 13.87
N GLU A 76 -2.46 5.74 14.80
CA GLU A 76 -2.76 7.14 15.14
C GLU A 76 -1.58 7.76 15.91
N PRO A 77 -1.42 9.10 15.91
CA PRO A 77 -0.29 9.78 16.57
C PRO A 77 -0.10 9.44 18.06
N THR A 78 -1.18 9.09 18.76
CA THR A 78 -1.16 8.73 20.19
C THR A 78 -1.01 7.23 20.46
N GLU A 79 -1.10 6.39 19.43
CA GLU A 79 -1.04 4.94 19.57
C GLU A 79 0.42 4.45 19.73
N LYS A 80 0.55 3.33 20.44
CA LYS A 80 1.83 2.68 20.70
C LYS A 80 1.80 1.24 20.22
N LEU A 81 2.87 0.80 19.57
CA LEU A 81 3.04 -0.57 19.10
C LEU A 81 4.39 -1.10 19.56
N THR A 82 4.40 -2.30 20.13
CA THR A 82 5.62 -3.07 20.36
C THR A 82 5.65 -4.21 19.36
N ILE A 83 6.74 -4.32 18.62
CA ILE A 83 7.02 -5.39 17.66
C ILE A 83 8.16 -6.20 18.24
N THR A 84 7.94 -7.49 18.47
CA THR A 84 8.95 -8.41 18.98
C THR A 84 9.31 -9.38 17.87
N LEU A 85 10.59 -9.43 17.51
CA LEU A 85 11.14 -10.45 16.63
C LEU A 85 11.67 -11.60 17.48
N GLU A 86 10.99 -12.75 17.41
CA GLU A 86 11.41 -13.98 18.06
C GLU A 86 12.34 -14.82 17.17
N LYS A 87 12.87 -15.89 17.76
CA LYS A 87 13.59 -16.94 17.04
C LYS A 87 12.76 -17.44 15.84
N ALA A 88 13.44 -17.91 14.80
CA ALA A 88 12.84 -18.26 13.51
C ALA A 88 12.12 -17.09 12.81
N TYR A 89 12.49 -15.85 13.12
CA TYR A 89 12.00 -14.64 12.49
C TYR A 89 10.48 -14.42 12.60
N LYS A 90 9.87 -14.96 13.65
CA LYS A 90 8.46 -14.76 13.95
C LYS A 90 8.26 -13.38 14.56
N LEU A 91 7.28 -12.64 14.06
CA LEU A 91 6.92 -11.33 14.59
C LEU A 91 5.73 -11.47 15.52
N HIS A 92 5.79 -10.79 16.66
CA HIS A 92 4.70 -10.66 17.62
C HIS A 92 4.41 -9.19 17.90
N TYR A 93 3.13 -8.87 18.02
CA TYR A 93 2.67 -7.49 18.22
C TYR A 93 2.01 -7.34 19.59
N ALA A 94 2.29 -6.23 20.27
CA ALA A 94 1.64 -5.84 21.52
C ALA A 94 1.32 -4.33 21.53
N GLY A 95 0.33 -3.91 22.33
CA GLY A 95 -0.14 -2.52 22.38
C GLY A 95 -1.39 -2.28 21.54
N ASN A 96 -1.51 -1.09 20.96
CA ASN A 96 -2.69 -0.68 20.19
C ASN A 96 -2.84 -1.54 18.93
N ARG A 97 -4.05 -2.08 18.72
CA ARG A 97 -4.42 -2.87 17.54
C ARG A 97 -3.51 -4.07 17.27
N ALA A 98 -2.86 -4.64 18.29
CA ALA A 98 -1.92 -5.75 18.15
C ALA A 98 -2.46 -6.92 17.30
N SER A 99 -3.69 -7.38 17.56
CA SER A 99 -4.31 -8.47 16.78
C SER A 99 -4.52 -8.12 15.30
N VAL A 100 -4.75 -6.83 15.00
CA VAL A 100 -4.92 -6.34 13.63
C VAL A 100 -3.57 -6.35 12.91
N TYR A 101 -2.49 -5.95 13.58
CA TYR A 101 -1.14 -6.01 13.03
C TYR A 101 -0.65 -7.43 12.80
N GLU A 102 -0.93 -8.35 13.74
CA GLU A 102 -0.66 -9.78 13.58
C GLU A 102 -1.35 -10.31 12.32
N TYR A 103 -2.62 -9.97 12.13
CA TYR A 103 -3.37 -10.40 10.95
C TYR A 103 -2.83 -9.80 9.65
N ILE A 104 -2.65 -8.47 9.59
CA ILE A 104 -2.25 -7.79 8.36
C ILE A 104 -0.83 -8.20 7.94
N ASN A 105 0.11 -8.27 8.88
CA ASN A 105 1.51 -8.56 8.56
C ASN A 105 1.85 -10.06 8.54
N GLY A 106 0.97 -10.91 9.07
CA GLY A 106 1.14 -12.37 9.10
C GLY A 106 0.29 -13.13 8.10
N ASN A 107 -1.02 -12.84 8.05
CA ASN A 107 -2.00 -13.75 7.43
C ASN A 107 -2.70 -13.17 6.21
N LEU A 108 -2.86 -11.85 6.10
CA LEU A 108 -3.65 -11.22 5.03
C LEU A 108 -3.24 -11.70 3.62
N ASN A 109 -1.94 -11.70 3.32
CA ASN A 109 -1.44 -12.16 2.02
C ASN A 109 -1.75 -13.65 1.80
N ALA A 110 -1.54 -14.50 2.81
CA ALA A 110 -1.83 -15.92 2.69
C ALA A 110 -3.32 -16.17 2.43
N ASP A 111 -4.21 -15.43 3.11
CA ASP A 111 -5.66 -15.51 2.93
C ASP A 111 -6.07 -15.03 1.52
N THR A 112 -5.53 -13.90 1.05
CA THR A 112 -5.88 -13.36 -0.27
C THR A 112 -5.34 -14.23 -1.40
N TYR A 113 -4.04 -14.53 -1.41
CA TYR A 113 -3.44 -15.40 -2.44
C TYR A 113 -3.95 -16.84 -2.38
N GLY A 114 -4.28 -17.36 -1.19
CA GLY A 114 -4.87 -18.68 -1.00
C GLY A 114 -6.19 -18.88 -1.75
N LYS A 115 -6.89 -17.79 -2.11
CA LYS A 115 -8.13 -17.83 -2.90
C LYS A 115 -7.93 -17.82 -4.41
N SER A 116 -6.69 -17.72 -4.90
CA SER A 116 -6.40 -17.61 -6.34
C SER A 116 -6.96 -18.78 -7.16
N ASN A 117 -6.87 -20.01 -6.64
CA ASN A 117 -7.40 -21.20 -7.33
C ASN A 117 -8.93 -21.17 -7.46
N ASP A 118 -9.62 -20.72 -6.42
CA ASP A 118 -11.08 -20.57 -6.43
C ASP A 118 -11.50 -19.52 -7.48
N TYR A 119 -10.77 -18.41 -7.56
CA TYR A 119 -11.00 -17.38 -8.58
C TYR A 119 -10.77 -17.91 -9.99
N VAL A 120 -9.63 -18.55 -10.24
CA VAL A 120 -9.30 -19.11 -11.56
C VAL A 120 -10.35 -20.15 -11.98
N LYS A 121 -10.84 -20.98 -11.06
CA LYS A 121 -11.91 -21.95 -11.35
C LYS A 121 -13.22 -21.25 -11.74
N ALA A 122 -13.66 -20.26 -10.97
CA ALA A 122 -14.87 -19.49 -11.27
C ALA A 122 -14.77 -18.77 -12.63
N ILE A 123 -13.60 -18.20 -12.95
CA ILE A 123 -13.34 -17.52 -14.22
C ILE A 123 -13.35 -18.51 -15.40
N LYS A 124 -12.71 -19.68 -15.26
CA LYS A 124 -12.75 -20.74 -16.29
C LYS A 124 -14.16 -21.21 -16.59
N ASN A 125 -15.01 -21.26 -15.56
CA ASN A 125 -16.43 -21.59 -15.68
C ASN A 125 -17.30 -20.42 -16.16
N LYS A 126 -16.71 -19.23 -16.37
CA LYS A 126 -17.40 -17.98 -16.71
C LYS A 126 -18.53 -17.64 -15.73
N ASN A 127 -18.32 -17.95 -14.45
CA ASN A 127 -19.32 -17.79 -13.41
C ASN A 127 -19.03 -16.55 -12.56
N LEU A 128 -19.59 -15.40 -12.96
CA LEU A 128 -19.42 -14.14 -12.24
C LEU A 128 -19.98 -14.20 -10.82
N GLY A 129 -21.13 -14.88 -10.63
CA GLY A 129 -21.76 -15.01 -9.32
C GLY A 129 -20.89 -15.80 -8.33
N GLU A 130 -20.25 -16.87 -8.80
CA GLU A 130 -19.31 -17.65 -8.00
C GLU A 130 -18.03 -16.87 -7.68
N LEU A 131 -17.46 -16.17 -8.67
CA LEU A 131 -16.29 -15.31 -8.47
C LEU A 131 -16.57 -14.22 -7.42
N ALA A 132 -17.70 -13.51 -7.57
CA ALA A 132 -18.15 -12.50 -6.63
C ALA A 132 -18.32 -13.08 -5.22
N LYS A 133 -19.03 -14.22 -5.10
CA LYS A 133 -19.27 -14.87 -3.82
C LYS A 133 -17.99 -15.26 -3.10
N TYR A 134 -17.04 -15.93 -3.76
CA TYR A 134 -15.78 -16.32 -3.13
C TYR A 134 -14.98 -15.10 -2.68
N SER A 135 -14.94 -14.07 -3.53
CA SER A 135 -14.19 -12.85 -3.26
C SER A 135 -14.77 -12.04 -2.10
N GLU A 136 -16.10 -11.87 -2.07
CA GLU A 136 -16.78 -11.10 -1.02
C GLU A 136 -16.84 -11.86 0.31
N LEU A 137 -16.94 -13.20 0.31
CA LEU A 137 -16.82 -14.00 1.53
C LEU A 137 -15.43 -13.89 2.16
N LEU A 138 -14.37 -13.89 1.34
CA LEU A 138 -13.02 -13.61 1.82
C LEU A 138 -12.96 -12.20 2.44
N LEU A 139 -13.49 -11.19 1.74
CA LEU A 139 -13.48 -9.82 2.23
C LEU A 139 -14.19 -9.68 3.59
N ILE A 140 -15.33 -10.35 3.77
CA ILE A 140 -16.05 -10.38 5.06
C ILE A 140 -15.16 -10.96 6.17
N ASN A 141 -14.43 -12.05 5.89
CA ASN A 141 -13.53 -12.66 6.88
C ASN A 141 -12.35 -11.72 7.22
N ILE A 142 -11.75 -11.09 6.22
CA ILE A 142 -10.72 -10.05 6.40
C ILE A 142 -11.25 -8.94 7.32
N LEU A 143 -12.44 -8.41 7.02
CA LEU A 143 -13.08 -7.33 7.79
C LEU A 143 -13.32 -7.72 9.25
N ARG A 144 -13.74 -8.96 9.52
CA ARG A 144 -13.88 -9.49 10.89
C ARG A 144 -12.55 -9.50 11.63
N ASN A 145 -11.48 -9.98 10.99
CA ASN A 145 -10.15 -10.06 11.60
C ASN A 145 -9.57 -8.67 11.95
N ILE A 146 -9.87 -7.65 11.15
CA ILE A 146 -9.44 -6.27 11.41
C ILE A 146 -10.47 -5.44 12.20
N LYS A 147 -11.56 -6.05 12.65
CA LYS A 147 -12.66 -5.42 13.41
C LYS A 147 -13.26 -4.20 12.67
N GLN A 148 -13.49 -4.34 11.37
CA GLN A 148 -14.14 -3.34 10.53
C GLN A 148 -15.44 -3.89 9.97
N THR A 149 -16.41 -3.01 9.70
CA THR A 149 -17.70 -3.38 9.11
C THR A 149 -17.75 -3.17 7.60
N SER A 150 -16.85 -2.35 7.07
CA SER A 150 -16.78 -2.02 5.65
C SER A 150 -15.34 -1.80 5.22
N ILE A 151 -15.03 -2.16 3.97
CA ILE A 151 -13.74 -1.88 3.33
C ILE A 151 -13.66 -0.46 2.78
N LEU A 152 -14.82 0.17 2.51
CA LEU A 152 -14.86 1.52 1.98
C LEU A 152 -14.58 2.52 3.12
N PRO A 153 -13.63 3.43 2.94
CA PRO A 153 -13.44 4.55 3.84
C PRO A 153 -14.71 5.40 3.97
N THR A 154 -15.04 5.80 5.18
CA THR A 154 -16.13 6.73 5.50
C THR A 154 -15.55 8.02 6.09
N GLU A 155 -16.33 9.09 6.14
CA GLU A 155 -15.87 10.36 6.72
C GLU A 155 -15.42 10.21 8.17
N ASN A 156 -16.13 9.37 8.94
CA ASN A 156 -15.87 9.06 10.34
C ASN A 156 -14.63 8.20 10.59
N ASP A 157 -14.07 7.56 9.56
CA ASP A 157 -12.84 6.79 9.73
C ASP A 157 -11.66 7.72 10.04
N SER A 158 -10.89 7.35 11.05
CA SER A 158 -9.62 8.00 11.38
C SER A 158 -8.62 7.85 10.23
N TYR A 159 -7.59 8.69 10.18
CA TYR A 159 -6.59 8.65 9.10
C TYR A 159 -5.93 7.28 8.98
N ALA A 160 -5.52 6.68 10.10
CA ALA A 160 -4.88 5.36 10.08
C ALA A 160 -5.85 4.27 9.63
N THR A 161 -7.13 4.37 10.00
CA THR A 161 -8.17 3.43 9.58
C THR A 161 -8.45 3.52 8.08
N LYS A 162 -8.54 4.73 7.52
CA LYS A 162 -8.69 4.95 6.07
C LYS A 162 -7.51 4.33 5.31
N LYS A 163 -6.29 4.54 5.80
CA LYS A 163 -5.07 4.00 5.21
C LYS A 163 -5.02 2.46 5.26
N MET A 164 -5.35 1.87 6.41
CA MET A 164 -5.45 0.42 6.58
C MET A 164 -6.47 -0.20 5.63
N LYS A 165 -7.69 0.36 5.59
CA LYS A 165 -8.76 -0.07 4.67
C LYS A 165 -8.27 -0.02 3.22
N ASN A 166 -7.64 1.07 2.80
CA ASN A 166 -7.10 1.18 1.45
C ASN A 166 -6.02 0.14 1.16
N TYR A 167 -5.07 -0.09 2.05
CA TYR A 167 -4.04 -1.12 1.87
C TYR A 167 -4.67 -2.50 1.62
N ILE A 168 -5.62 -2.90 2.47
CA ILE A 168 -6.33 -4.18 2.39
C ILE A 168 -7.16 -4.27 1.12
N LYS A 169 -7.89 -3.21 0.79
CA LYS A 169 -8.74 -3.11 -0.40
C LYS A 169 -7.94 -3.38 -1.67
N TYR A 170 -6.81 -2.70 -1.84
CA TYR A 170 -5.98 -2.85 -3.02
C TYR A 170 -5.24 -4.20 -3.04
N ASN A 171 -4.80 -4.71 -1.89
CA ASN A 171 -4.21 -6.06 -1.80
C ASN A 171 -5.21 -7.13 -2.29
N TRP A 172 -6.44 -7.10 -1.76
CA TRP A 172 -7.50 -8.03 -2.13
C TRP A 172 -7.90 -7.88 -3.61
N LEU A 173 -8.15 -6.66 -4.08
CA LEU A 173 -8.51 -6.41 -5.47
C LEU A 173 -7.41 -6.81 -6.45
N MET A 174 -6.14 -6.62 -6.08
CA MET A 174 -5.02 -7.05 -6.92
C MET A 174 -5.10 -8.54 -7.18
N THR A 175 -5.33 -9.37 -6.17
CA THR A 175 -5.41 -10.83 -6.36
C THR A 175 -6.58 -11.23 -7.25
N VAL A 176 -7.74 -10.58 -7.10
CA VAL A 176 -8.89 -10.81 -7.98
C VAL A 176 -8.56 -10.40 -9.42
N PHE A 177 -7.94 -9.25 -9.62
CA PHE A 177 -7.67 -8.69 -10.94
C PHE A 177 -6.57 -9.47 -11.66
N SER A 178 -5.53 -9.90 -10.94
CA SER A 178 -4.51 -10.80 -11.48
C SER A 178 -5.12 -12.13 -11.96
N ALA A 179 -6.10 -12.68 -11.24
CA ALA A 179 -6.81 -13.87 -11.70
C ALA A 179 -7.61 -13.60 -12.98
N ILE A 180 -8.29 -12.45 -13.06
CA ILE A 180 -9.04 -12.02 -14.25
C ILE A 180 -8.12 -11.84 -15.46
N ASP A 181 -6.97 -11.18 -15.29
CA ASP A 181 -6.01 -10.90 -16.37
C ASP A 181 -5.29 -12.15 -16.87
N SER A 182 -5.22 -13.21 -16.06
CA SER A 182 -4.60 -14.48 -16.45
C SER A 182 -5.35 -15.25 -17.56
N GLN A 183 -6.51 -14.76 -18.00
CA GLN A 183 -7.38 -15.44 -18.96
C GLN A 183 -7.55 -14.65 -20.26
N ASN A 184 -7.60 -15.35 -21.39
CA ASN A 184 -7.74 -14.75 -22.71
C ASN A 184 -9.17 -14.27 -23.03
N ASP A 185 -10.17 -14.57 -22.20
CA ASP A 185 -11.57 -14.18 -22.43
C ASP A 185 -11.82 -12.73 -22.00
N LYS A 186 -11.59 -11.79 -22.92
CA LYS A 186 -11.80 -10.36 -22.70
C LYS A 186 -13.23 -10.01 -22.29
N ASN A 187 -14.25 -10.72 -22.78
CA ASN A 187 -15.65 -10.39 -22.49
C ASN A 187 -15.99 -10.68 -21.03
N PHE A 188 -15.65 -11.87 -20.55
CA PHE A 188 -15.84 -12.20 -19.14
C PHE A 188 -14.98 -11.30 -18.23
N SER A 189 -13.73 -11.04 -18.62
CA SER A 189 -12.86 -10.12 -17.87
C SER A 189 -13.46 -8.72 -17.74
N GLY A 190 -14.04 -8.19 -18.81
CA GLY A 190 -14.78 -6.92 -18.77
C GLY A 190 -15.95 -6.93 -17.79
N GLN A 191 -16.78 -7.99 -17.77
CA GLN A 191 -17.89 -8.12 -16.83
C GLN A 191 -17.40 -8.18 -15.38
N ALA A 192 -16.39 -8.99 -15.11
CA ALA A 192 -15.82 -9.15 -13.77
C ALA A 192 -15.20 -7.84 -13.27
N LEU A 193 -14.44 -7.13 -14.11
CA LEU A 193 -13.86 -5.84 -13.75
C LEU A 193 -14.96 -4.79 -13.48
N ASN A 194 -16.03 -4.76 -14.29
CA ASN A 194 -17.18 -3.88 -14.04
C ASN A 194 -17.87 -4.18 -12.71
N TYR A 195 -17.92 -5.43 -12.27
CA TYR A 195 -18.47 -5.79 -10.97
C TYR A 195 -17.61 -5.25 -9.81
N PHE A 196 -16.30 -5.48 -9.86
CA PHE A 196 -15.41 -5.15 -8.75
C PHE A 196 -14.98 -3.68 -8.72
N LYS A 197 -15.08 -2.93 -9.83
CA LYS A 197 -14.74 -1.50 -9.85
C LYS A 197 -15.51 -0.69 -8.80
N LYS A 198 -16.72 -1.14 -8.40
CA LYS A 198 -17.56 -0.50 -7.35
C LYS A 198 -16.80 -0.22 -6.05
N TYR A 199 -15.77 -1.02 -5.73
CA TYR A 199 -14.94 -0.85 -4.54
C TYR A 199 -13.92 0.29 -4.63
N ILE A 200 -13.63 0.78 -5.84
CA ILE A 200 -12.64 1.84 -6.11
C ILE A 200 -13.22 2.99 -6.92
N GLU A 201 -14.53 3.01 -7.16
CA GLU A 201 -15.18 4.10 -7.93
C GLU A 201 -15.01 5.47 -7.26
N VAL A 202 -15.08 5.51 -5.94
CA VAL A 202 -14.89 6.76 -5.16
C VAL A 202 -13.44 7.27 -5.23
N ASP A 203 -12.49 6.39 -5.53
CA ASP A 203 -11.08 6.74 -5.64
C ASP A 203 -10.74 7.23 -7.07
N LEU A 204 -11.55 6.90 -8.09
CA LEU A 204 -11.31 7.19 -9.53
C LEU A 204 -10.87 8.63 -9.82
N PRO A 205 -11.53 9.68 -9.26
CA PRO A 205 -11.19 11.05 -9.61
C PRO A 205 -9.85 11.52 -9.04
N GLN A 206 -9.34 10.85 -7.99
CA GLN A 206 -8.17 11.28 -7.24
C GLN A 206 -7.10 10.18 -7.15
N TYR A 207 -7.08 9.24 -8.10
CA TYR A 207 -6.17 8.11 -8.03
C TYR A 207 -4.72 8.54 -7.86
N ARG A 208 -4.05 7.87 -6.91
CA ARG A 208 -2.62 7.99 -6.68
C ARG A 208 -2.07 6.59 -6.45
N CYS A 209 -1.01 6.26 -7.17
CA CYS A 209 -0.25 5.05 -6.92
C CYS A 209 0.91 5.37 -6.00
N VAL A 210 0.83 4.89 -4.76
CA VAL A 210 1.94 4.89 -3.80
C VAL A 210 2.40 3.47 -3.48
N THR A 211 1.62 2.46 -3.86
CA THR A 211 1.93 1.04 -3.65
C THR A 211 1.79 0.23 -4.93
N PHE A 212 2.43 -0.95 -4.95
CA PHE A 212 2.30 -1.93 -6.01
C PHE A 212 0.85 -2.33 -6.23
N TYR A 213 0.10 -2.57 -5.15
CA TYR A 213 -1.29 -3.03 -5.23
C TYR A 213 -2.19 -2.01 -5.95
N GLN A 214 -2.05 -0.72 -5.61
CA GLN A 214 -2.78 0.35 -6.29
C GLN A 214 -2.45 0.40 -7.77
N TYR A 215 -1.16 0.40 -8.08
CA TYR A 215 -0.69 0.46 -9.46
C TYR A 215 -1.23 -0.72 -10.29
N SER A 216 -1.09 -1.94 -9.77
CA SER A 216 -1.52 -3.15 -10.46
C SER A 216 -3.02 -3.17 -10.72
N VAL A 217 -3.84 -2.75 -9.75
CA VAL A 217 -5.30 -2.64 -9.91
C VAL A 217 -5.67 -1.63 -11.00
N LEU A 218 -5.02 -0.45 -11.00
CA LEU A 218 -5.31 0.60 -12.00
C LEU A 218 -4.80 0.23 -13.39
N GLU A 219 -3.63 -0.38 -13.48
CA GLU A 219 -3.10 -0.88 -14.74
C GLU A 219 -4.03 -1.90 -15.38
N ASN A 220 -4.60 -2.81 -14.56
CA ASN A 220 -5.60 -3.76 -15.01
C ASN A 220 -6.85 -3.04 -15.57
N LEU A 221 -7.43 -2.10 -14.83
CA LEU A 221 -8.58 -1.34 -15.36
C LEU A 221 -8.24 -0.59 -16.66
N ALA A 222 -7.05 -0.01 -16.76
CA ALA A 222 -6.60 0.71 -17.94
C ALA A 222 -6.50 -0.20 -19.17
N ARG A 223 -5.96 -1.43 -19.03
CA ARG A 223 -5.89 -2.42 -20.12
C ARG A 223 -7.26 -2.79 -20.68
N TYR A 224 -8.27 -2.85 -19.83
CA TYR A 224 -9.64 -3.22 -20.20
C TYR A 224 -10.58 -2.01 -20.33
N ASN A 225 -10.05 -0.78 -20.41
CA ASN A 225 -10.87 0.43 -20.39
C ASN A 225 -11.96 0.43 -21.47
N ASN A 226 -11.69 -0.13 -22.65
CA ASN A 226 -12.67 -0.26 -23.74
C ASN A 226 -13.86 -1.18 -23.40
N LEU A 227 -13.74 -2.06 -22.40
CA LEU A 227 -14.80 -2.97 -21.93
C LEU A 227 -15.50 -2.50 -20.65
N LEU A 228 -15.01 -1.43 -20.02
CA LEU A 228 -15.67 -0.83 -18.86
C LEU A 228 -16.94 -0.07 -19.29
N GLU A 229 -18.01 -0.19 -18.51
CA GLU A 229 -19.26 0.58 -18.72
C GLU A 229 -19.02 2.07 -18.51
N LYS A 230 -18.24 2.40 -17.47
CA LYS A 230 -17.78 3.77 -17.18
C LYS A 230 -16.29 3.83 -17.50
N LYS A 231 -15.94 4.64 -18.50
CA LYS A 231 -14.56 4.81 -18.93
C LYS A 231 -13.73 5.50 -17.84
N LEU A 232 -12.45 5.12 -17.77
CA LEU A 232 -11.45 5.82 -16.98
C LEU A 232 -11.20 7.21 -17.56
N PRO A 233 -10.87 8.20 -16.71
CA PRO A 233 -10.40 9.49 -17.16
C PRO A 233 -9.08 9.34 -17.95
N THR A 234 -8.86 10.26 -18.89
CA THR A 234 -7.60 10.36 -19.63
C THR A 234 -6.62 11.31 -18.94
N TYR A 235 -5.34 11.01 -19.07
CA TYR A 235 -4.24 11.79 -18.53
C TYR A 235 -3.16 12.01 -19.60
N PRO A 236 -2.41 13.11 -19.55
CA PRO A 236 -1.24 13.30 -20.39
C PRO A 236 -0.21 12.18 -20.16
N ILE A 237 0.34 11.64 -21.24
CA ILE A 237 1.48 10.71 -21.18
C ILE A 237 2.73 11.55 -20.90
N ILE A 238 3.41 11.25 -19.80
CA ILE A 238 4.60 12.01 -19.37
C ILE A 238 5.81 11.68 -20.22
N GLU A 239 5.95 10.41 -20.59
CA GLU A 239 7.03 9.90 -21.43
C GLU A 239 6.52 8.71 -22.24
N HIS A 240 6.74 8.78 -23.55
CA HIS A 240 6.36 7.74 -24.50
C HIS A 240 7.38 6.60 -24.47
N THR A 241 6.90 5.35 -24.45
CA THR A 241 7.79 4.19 -24.36
C THR A 241 7.49 3.17 -25.46
N THR A 242 6.32 2.53 -25.42
CA THR A 242 5.82 1.66 -26.49
C THR A 242 4.35 1.98 -26.72
N THR A 243 3.83 1.69 -27.92
CA THR A 243 2.41 1.92 -28.21
C THR A 243 1.49 1.20 -27.22
N GLU A 244 1.83 -0.03 -26.84
CA GLU A 244 1.07 -0.77 -25.82
C GLU A 244 1.10 -0.06 -24.46
N ARG A 245 2.27 0.41 -24.03
CA ARG A 245 2.41 1.08 -22.75
C ARG A 245 1.72 2.44 -22.73
N ASP A 246 1.80 3.18 -23.83
CA ASP A 246 1.16 4.48 -24.02
C ASP A 246 -0.36 4.33 -23.98
N ASN A 247 -0.90 3.25 -24.57
CA ASN A 247 -2.32 2.92 -24.51
C ASN A 247 -2.83 2.68 -23.08
N ILE A 248 -1.96 2.26 -22.17
CA ILE A 248 -2.26 2.11 -20.74
C ILE A 248 -2.03 3.44 -20.00
N ASN A 249 -0.88 4.08 -20.22
CA ASN A 249 -0.45 5.30 -19.53
C ASN A 249 -1.43 6.47 -19.72
N GLN A 250 -2.11 6.54 -20.86
CA GLN A 250 -3.15 7.56 -21.10
C GLN A 250 -4.32 7.48 -20.10
N PHE A 251 -4.49 6.39 -19.36
CA PHE A 251 -5.51 6.24 -18.32
C PHE A 251 -4.93 6.22 -16.90
N LEU A 252 -3.62 6.49 -16.75
CA LEU A 252 -2.93 6.50 -15.47
C LEU A 252 -2.50 7.92 -15.10
N PRO A 253 -2.77 8.40 -13.87
CA PRO A 253 -2.30 9.70 -13.42
C PRO A 253 -0.78 9.74 -13.29
N LYS A 254 -0.20 10.94 -13.23
CA LYS A 254 1.25 11.16 -13.16
C LYS A 254 1.93 10.30 -12.09
N THR A 255 1.33 10.14 -10.92
CA THR A 255 1.87 9.31 -9.81
C THR A 255 1.94 7.82 -10.16
N CYS A 256 0.98 7.30 -10.94
CA CYS A 256 0.98 5.91 -11.40
C CYS A 256 1.96 5.69 -12.56
N GLN A 257 2.08 6.66 -13.47
CA GLN A 257 3.12 6.62 -14.49
C GLN A 257 4.53 6.63 -13.84
N LYS A 258 4.75 7.50 -12.84
CA LYS A 258 5.99 7.53 -12.04
C LYS A 258 6.30 6.15 -11.43
N TYR A 259 5.29 5.52 -10.85
CA TYR A 259 5.43 4.21 -10.21
C TYR A 259 5.92 3.13 -11.19
N TYR A 260 5.42 3.13 -12.43
CA TYR A 260 5.92 2.27 -13.51
C TYR A 260 7.41 2.47 -13.77
N PHE A 261 7.84 3.72 -14.01
CA PHE A 261 9.24 4.03 -14.28
C PHE A 261 10.15 3.68 -13.10
N SER A 262 9.68 3.91 -11.87
CA SER A 262 10.40 3.59 -10.62
C SER A 262 10.62 2.08 -10.50
N ASN A 263 9.58 1.28 -10.73
CA ASN A 263 9.69 -0.18 -10.67
C ASN A 263 10.56 -0.75 -11.79
N LYS A 264 10.45 -0.22 -13.01
CA LYS A 264 11.31 -0.62 -14.13
C LYS A 264 12.78 -0.30 -13.85
N TYR A 265 13.07 0.89 -13.34
CA TYR A 265 14.41 1.25 -12.87
C TYR A 265 14.90 0.29 -11.79
N GLY A 266 14.10 0.04 -10.74
CA GLY A 266 14.46 -0.84 -9.64
C GLY A 266 14.83 -2.25 -10.10
N TYR A 267 14.02 -2.85 -10.98
CA TYR A 267 14.30 -4.16 -11.57
C TYR A 267 15.57 -4.15 -12.43
N LEU A 268 15.70 -3.20 -13.36
CA LEU A 268 16.85 -3.10 -14.25
C LEU A 268 18.15 -2.82 -13.49
N ASN A 269 18.07 -2.04 -12.41
CA ASN A 269 19.20 -1.78 -11.52
C ASN A 269 19.61 -3.04 -10.75
N HIS A 270 18.64 -3.83 -10.26
CA HIS A 270 18.89 -5.10 -9.59
C HIS A 270 19.61 -6.12 -10.48
N ILE A 271 19.17 -6.25 -11.75
CA ILE A 271 19.82 -7.15 -12.72
C ILE A 271 21.03 -6.51 -13.43
N ASN A 272 21.40 -5.28 -13.05
CA ASN A 272 22.47 -4.49 -13.65
C ASN A 272 22.39 -4.33 -15.20
N SER A 273 21.18 -4.15 -15.73
CA SER A 273 20.97 -3.90 -17.15
C SER A 273 21.38 -2.46 -17.53
N PRO A 274 22.03 -2.23 -18.69
CA PRO A 274 22.35 -0.89 -19.20
C PRO A 274 21.12 0.02 -19.36
N GLU A 275 19.94 -0.57 -19.63
CA GLU A 275 18.69 0.18 -19.81
C GLU A 275 18.29 0.97 -18.55
N LYS A 276 18.82 0.62 -17.37
CA LYS A 276 18.53 1.33 -16.12
C LYS A 276 18.80 2.84 -16.21
N GLU A 277 19.81 3.26 -16.98
CA GLU A 277 20.17 4.67 -17.10
C GLU A 277 19.09 5.48 -17.85
N TYR A 278 18.40 4.88 -18.82
CA TYR A 278 17.26 5.52 -19.50
C TYR A 278 16.12 5.79 -18.50
N TYR A 279 15.74 4.79 -17.71
CA TYR A 279 14.68 4.95 -16.71
C TYR A 279 15.07 5.92 -15.59
N LYS A 280 16.34 5.89 -15.15
CA LYS A 280 16.88 6.85 -14.19
C LYS A 280 16.79 8.29 -14.70
N LYS A 281 17.16 8.54 -15.96
CA LYS A 281 17.06 9.86 -16.59
C LYS A 281 15.61 10.37 -16.57
N ILE A 282 14.64 9.52 -16.93
CA ILE A 282 13.22 9.90 -16.93
C ILE A 282 12.72 10.27 -15.54
N LEU A 283 13.06 9.48 -14.53
CA LEU A 283 12.68 9.75 -13.14
C LEU A 283 13.20 11.12 -12.68
N ASN A 284 14.46 11.43 -12.99
CA ASN A 284 15.07 12.70 -12.64
C ASN A 284 14.45 13.89 -13.41
N GLU A 285 14.34 13.78 -14.74
CA GLU A 285 13.94 14.92 -15.61
C GLU A 285 12.43 15.19 -15.63
N LYS A 286 11.60 14.16 -15.46
CA LYS A 286 10.14 14.25 -15.66
C LYS A 286 9.34 14.15 -14.37
N PHE A 287 9.87 13.43 -13.38
CA PHE A 287 9.21 13.17 -12.11
C PHE A 287 9.86 13.87 -10.91
N ASN A 288 10.99 14.54 -11.12
CA ASN A 288 11.75 15.28 -10.11
C ASN A 288 12.15 14.39 -8.91
N ASP A 289 12.54 13.15 -9.17
CA ASP A 289 13.16 12.30 -8.15
C ASP A 289 14.63 12.68 -8.04
N GLN A 290 14.97 13.43 -6.98
CA GLN A 290 16.34 13.60 -6.47
C GLN A 290 16.39 13.03 -5.07
#